data_AF-A0A6F9ZZX6-F1
#
_entry.id   AF-A0A6F9ZZX6-F1
#
_cell.length_a   1.000
_cell.length_b   1.000
_cell.length_c   1.000
_cell.angle_alpha   90.00
_cell.angle_beta   90.00
_cell.angle_gamma   90.00
#
_symmetry.space_group_name_H-M   'P 1'
#
loop_
_entity.id
_entity.type
_entity.pdbx_description
1 polymer ?
#
loop_
_entity_poly.entity_id
_entity_poly.type
_entity_poly.pdbx_seq_one_letter_code
_entity_poly.pdbx_strand_id
1 'polypeptide(L)'
;MPRKEPEDIFSNIEQAAQKGGPSIQAGGPGPLPHGGGGGALKTFLVILLIIVAVVAIGGGLFWFLVLRAPIETGTVEEIPAVKTNGSPVPAPAPAPTPTPVPAPPPVTEPPDGVNIPPPTSVNDVPAIPPTSTEPEPEPDVDTDGDGLSDRRETELGLDPNNPDTDGDGLTDGEEVLTYGTNPTLPDTDGDGFTDAEEIRNGYNPLGAGRCANPDCTP
;
A
#
# COMPACT_ATOMS: atom_id res chain seq x y z
N MET A 1 -41.96 13.98 32.19
CA MET A 1 -41.32 12.91 32.99
C MET A 1 -41.19 11.69 32.07
N PRO A 2 -40.06 10.97 32.10
CA PRO A 2 -38.85 11.27 31.33
C PRO A 2 -38.62 10.32 30.13
N ARG A 3 -37.77 10.78 29.19
CA ARG A 3 -37.24 10.00 28.06
C ARG A 3 -36.48 8.78 28.60
N LYS A 4 -36.76 7.60 28.05
CA LYS A 4 -35.88 6.44 28.17
C LYS A 4 -34.68 6.68 27.27
N GLU A 5 -33.50 6.86 27.85
CA GLU A 5 -32.25 6.71 27.13
C GLU A 5 -31.96 5.21 26.96
N PRO A 6 -31.38 4.78 25.84
CA PRO A 6 -30.79 3.45 25.76
C PRO A 6 -29.47 3.45 26.53
N GLU A 7 -29.49 2.80 27.69
CA GLU A 7 -28.34 2.53 28.55
C GLU A 7 -27.18 1.89 27.77
N ASP A 8 -25.97 2.40 28.00
CA ASP A 8 -24.69 1.95 27.45
C ASP A 8 -24.44 0.44 27.66
N ILE A 9 -24.32 -0.31 26.55
CA ILE A 9 -24.06 -1.76 26.54
C ILE A 9 -22.56 -2.10 26.78
N PHE A 10 -21.67 -1.12 26.87
CA PHE A 10 -20.22 -1.34 26.85
C PHE A 10 -19.47 -1.15 28.19
N SER A 11 -20.12 -1.27 29.35
CA SER A 11 -19.43 -1.07 30.65
C SER A 11 -19.16 -2.33 31.48
N ASN A 12 -19.62 -3.53 31.10
CA ASN A 12 -19.62 -4.68 32.02
C ASN A 12 -18.70 -5.86 31.66
N ILE A 13 -17.73 -5.70 30.76
CA ILE A 13 -16.77 -6.79 30.46
C ILE A 13 -15.59 -6.81 31.47
N GLU A 14 -15.38 -5.74 32.24
CA GLU A 14 -14.16 -5.59 33.03
C GLU A 14 -14.29 -5.85 34.54
N GLN A 15 -15.12 -6.80 34.98
CA GLN A 15 -15.18 -7.18 36.41
C GLN A 15 -15.37 -8.69 36.70
N ALA A 16 -14.72 -9.57 35.92
CA ALA A 16 -14.74 -11.01 36.20
C ALA A 16 -13.35 -11.68 36.33
N ALA A 17 -12.28 -10.91 36.58
CA ALA A 17 -10.93 -11.46 36.74
C ALA A 17 -10.42 -11.49 38.20
N GLN A 18 -11.31 -11.39 39.20
CA GLN A 18 -10.93 -11.41 40.62
C GLN A 18 -11.73 -12.47 41.40
N LYS A 19 -11.47 -13.75 41.17
CA LYS A 19 -11.75 -14.81 42.17
C LYS A 19 -10.93 -16.07 41.87
N GLY A 20 -10.09 -16.44 42.84
CA GLY A 20 -9.18 -17.57 42.76
C GLY A 20 -9.87 -18.91 42.45
N GLY A 21 -9.22 -19.67 41.58
CA GLY A 21 -9.47 -21.09 41.27
C GLY A 21 -8.14 -21.86 41.31
N PRO A 22 -8.19 -23.21 41.39
CA PRO A 22 -7.22 -24.02 42.14
C PRO A 22 -5.88 -24.20 41.43
N SER A 23 -4.84 -24.36 42.25
CA SER A 23 -3.46 -24.69 41.86
C SER A 23 -3.40 -25.94 40.98
N ILE A 24 -3.24 -25.75 39.66
CA ILE A 24 -2.84 -26.82 38.75
C ILE A 24 -1.31 -26.91 38.83
N GLN A 25 -0.80 -28.00 39.41
CA GLN A 25 0.62 -28.30 39.40
C GLN A 25 1.11 -28.45 37.95
N ALA A 26 2.23 -27.80 37.66
CA ALA A 26 2.98 -27.97 36.41
C ALA A 26 3.51 -29.41 36.33
N GLY A 27 2.79 -30.28 35.62
CA GLY A 27 3.34 -31.53 35.10
C GLY A 27 4.23 -31.22 33.90
N GLY A 28 5.54 -31.23 34.09
CA GLY A 28 6.51 -31.08 33.01
C GLY A 28 6.36 -32.18 31.94
N PRO A 29 6.85 -31.96 30.71
CA PRO A 29 6.81 -32.97 29.66
C PRO A 29 7.58 -34.22 30.12
N GLY A 30 6.87 -35.34 30.19
CA GLY A 30 7.47 -36.63 30.54
C GLY A 30 8.58 -37.03 29.57
N PRO A 31 9.60 -37.78 30.03
CA PRO A 31 10.70 -38.19 29.18
C PRO A 31 10.19 -39.13 28.09
N LEU A 32 10.56 -38.80 26.84
CA LEU A 32 10.31 -39.62 25.66
C LEU A 32 10.94 -41.01 25.86
N PRO A 33 10.24 -42.11 25.56
CA PRO A 33 10.80 -43.45 25.69
C PRO A 33 11.90 -43.65 24.64
N HIS A 34 13.15 -43.74 25.09
CA HIS A 34 14.25 -44.30 24.32
C HIS A 34 14.11 -45.82 24.27
N GLY A 35 13.29 -46.30 23.33
CA GLY A 35 13.18 -47.71 22.95
C GLY A 35 14.18 -48.03 21.83
N GLY A 36 15.21 -48.80 22.19
CA GLY A 36 16.38 -49.09 21.37
C GLY A 36 16.15 -49.87 20.06
N GLY A 37 17.12 -49.66 19.16
CA GLY A 37 17.76 -50.65 18.28
C GLY A 37 16.87 -51.63 17.49
N GLY A 38 16.67 -51.34 16.20
CA GLY A 38 16.29 -52.35 15.19
C GLY A 38 14.84 -52.34 14.70
N GLY A 39 14.01 -51.39 15.16
CA GLY A 39 12.59 -51.28 14.78
C GLY A 39 12.28 -50.22 13.73
N ALA A 40 13.12 -49.20 13.56
CA ALA A 40 12.81 -48.02 12.74
C ALA A 40 12.50 -48.40 11.27
N LEU A 41 13.33 -49.21 10.62
CA LEU A 41 13.08 -49.59 9.24
C LEU A 41 11.76 -50.37 9.08
N LYS A 42 11.37 -51.18 10.07
CA LYS A 42 10.11 -51.96 10.03
C LYS A 42 8.89 -51.07 10.24
N THR A 43 8.94 -50.11 11.16
CA THR A 43 7.84 -49.14 11.36
C THR A 43 7.71 -48.20 10.16
N PHE A 44 8.81 -47.76 9.56
CA PHE A 44 8.77 -46.96 8.33
C PHE A 44 8.18 -47.74 7.15
N LEU A 45 8.51 -49.03 6.99
CA LEU A 45 7.98 -49.86 5.90
C LEU A 45 6.47 -50.12 6.04
N VAL A 46 5.98 -50.31 7.27
CA VAL A 46 4.55 -50.47 7.54
C VAL A 46 3.78 -49.18 7.25
N ILE A 47 4.30 -48.01 7.65
CA ILE A 47 3.68 -46.71 7.38
C ILE A 47 3.65 -46.43 5.87
N LEU A 48 4.75 -46.72 5.15
CA LEU A 48 4.82 -46.56 3.70
C LEU A 48 3.79 -47.43 2.97
N LEU A 49 3.61 -48.69 3.39
CA LEU A 49 2.63 -49.60 2.79
C LEU A 49 1.19 -49.13 3.03
N ILE A 50 0.87 -48.55 4.19
CA ILE A 50 -0.45 -47.99 4.47
C ILE A 50 -0.72 -46.77 3.58
N ILE A 51 0.25 -45.87 3.40
CA ILE A 51 0.10 -44.69 2.54
C ILE A 51 -0.11 -45.11 1.08
N VAL A 52 0.69 -46.06 0.58
CA VAL A 52 0.52 -46.58 -0.80
C VAL A 52 -0.84 -47.27 -0.96
N ALA A 53 -1.32 -48.03 0.03
CA ALA A 53 -2.64 -48.64 -0.01
C ALA A 53 -3.77 -47.60 0.00
N VAL A 54 -3.66 -46.53 0.81
CA VAL A 54 -4.66 -45.45 0.87
C VAL A 54 -4.69 -44.66 -0.44
N VAL A 55 -3.54 -44.42 -1.08
CA VAL A 55 -3.49 -43.75 -2.39
C VAL A 55 -4.04 -44.63 -3.51
N ALA A 56 -3.74 -45.94 -3.49
CA ALA A 56 -4.26 -46.88 -4.49
C ALA A 56 -5.78 -47.12 -4.35
N ILE A 57 -6.30 -47.14 -3.12
CA ILE A 57 -7.73 -47.37 -2.84
C ILE A 57 -8.52 -46.05 -2.95
N GLY A 58 -7.96 -44.93 -2.51
CA GLY A 58 -8.60 -43.60 -2.53
C GLY A 58 -8.53 -42.88 -3.87
N GLY A 59 -7.43 -43.05 -4.62
CA GLY A 59 -7.24 -42.41 -5.93
C GLY A 59 -8.07 -43.05 -7.05
N GLY A 60 -8.35 -44.35 -6.96
CA GLY A 60 -9.12 -45.07 -7.97
C GLY A 60 -10.62 -44.74 -7.97
N LEU A 61 -11.21 -44.48 -6.80
CA LEU A 61 -12.66 -44.24 -6.71
C LEU A 61 -13.04 -42.79 -7.04
N PHE A 62 -12.17 -41.82 -6.72
CA PHE A 62 -12.41 -40.41 -7.00
C PHE A 62 -12.22 -40.09 -8.50
N TRP A 63 -11.20 -40.67 -9.15
CA TRP A 63 -10.98 -40.50 -10.59
C TRP A 63 -12.06 -41.20 -11.44
N PHE A 64 -12.63 -42.30 -10.95
CA PHE A 64 -13.66 -43.07 -11.67
C PHE A 64 -15.08 -42.47 -11.56
N LEU A 65 -15.37 -41.68 -10.52
CA LEU A 65 -16.68 -41.00 -10.37
C LEU A 65 -16.79 -39.67 -11.14
N VAL A 66 -15.67 -39.02 -11.48
CA VAL A 66 -15.67 -37.70 -12.14
C VAL A 66 -15.76 -37.79 -13.68
N LEU A 67 -15.48 -38.95 -14.29
CA LEU A 67 -15.36 -39.09 -15.75
C LEU A 67 -16.55 -39.78 -16.46
N ARG A 68 -17.73 -39.90 -15.83
CA ARG A 68 -18.91 -40.54 -16.46
C ARG A 68 -20.22 -39.77 -16.39
N ALA A 69 -20.22 -38.48 -16.07
CA ALA A 69 -21.41 -37.67 -16.30
C ALA A 69 -21.44 -37.25 -17.80
N PRO A 70 -22.44 -37.68 -18.60
CA PRO A 70 -22.68 -37.04 -19.88
C PRO A 70 -23.04 -35.58 -19.60
N ILE A 71 -22.34 -34.66 -20.24
CA ILE A 71 -22.66 -33.24 -20.18
C ILE A 71 -23.97 -33.09 -20.96
N GLU A 72 -25.11 -33.11 -20.27
CA GLU A 72 -26.39 -32.74 -20.89
C GLU A 72 -26.28 -31.26 -21.26
N THR A 73 -26.09 -30.99 -22.55
CA THR A 73 -26.20 -29.66 -23.13
C THR A 73 -27.66 -29.23 -23.03
N GLY A 74 -28.04 -28.67 -21.89
CA GLY A 74 -29.31 -27.99 -21.72
C GLY A 74 -29.39 -26.84 -22.71
N THR A 75 -30.36 -26.93 -23.62
CA THR A 75 -30.79 -25.83 -24.46
C THR A 75 -31.18 -24.66 -23.57
N VAL A 76 -30.49 -23.53 -23.70
CA VAL A 76 -30.82 -22.29 -23.01
C VAL A 76 -32.15 -21.81 -23.60
N GLU A 77 -33.25 -21.99 -22.88
CA GLU A 77 -34.48 -21.27 -23.20
C GLU A 77 -34.21 -19.77 -23.00
N GLU A 78 -34.55 -19.02 -24.05
CA GLU A 78 -34.44 -17.58 -24.17
C GLU A 78 -35.12 -16.89 -22.97
N ILE A 79 -34.32 -16.29 -22.09
CA ILE A 79 -34.83 -15.46 -21.00
C ILE A 79 -35.45 -14.21 -21.66
N PRO A 80 -36.75 -13.92 -21.48
CA PRO A 80 -37.33 -12.70 -22.03
C PRO A 80 -36.60 -11.51 -21.41
N ALA A 81 -36.10 -10.64 -22.30
CA ALA A 81 -35.34 -9.45 -21.95
C ALA A 81 -35.93 -8.72 -20.74
N VAL A 82 -35.15 -8.68 -19.66
CA VAL A 82 -35.42 -7.74 -18.56
C VAL A 82 -35.35 -6.34 -19.16
N LYS A 83 -36.52 -5.72 -19.33
CA LYS A 83 -36.59 -4.28 -19.58
C LYS A 83 -36.10 -3.59 -18.32
N THR A 84 -34.78 -3.39 -18.24
CA THR A 84 -34.23 -2.35 -17.38
C THR A 84 -34.77 -1.05 -17.94
N ASN A 85 -35.77 -0.48 -17.26
CA ASN A 85 -36.15 0.90 -17.53
C ASN A 85 -34.93 1.75 -17.24
N GLY A 86 -34.19 2.09 -18.30
CA GLY A 86 -33.06 2.99 -18.26
C GLY A 86 -33.53 4.33 -17.74
N SER A 87 -33.42 4.53 -16.43
CA SER A 87 -33.22 5.89 -15.93
C SER A 87 -31.88 6.32 -16.50
N PRO A 88 -31.82 7.40 -17.31
CA PRO A 88 -30.55 7.93 -17.75
C PRO A 88 -29.76 8.26 -16.49
N VAL A 89 -28.63 7.58 -16.30
CA VAL A 89 -27.62 8.05 -15.36
C VAL A 89 -27.30 9.47 -15.82
N PRO A 90 -27.50 10.50 -14.97
CA PRO A 90 -27.16 11.86 -15.36
C PRO A 90 -25.71 11.82 -15.81
N ALA A 91 -25.44 12.33 -17.02
CA ALA A 91 -24.09 12.44 -17.53
C ALA A 91 -23.21 13.06 -16.43
N PRO A 92 -22.01 12.53 -16.17
CA PRO A 92 -21.10 13.14 -15.21
C PRO A 92 -21.00 14.62 -15.55
N ALA A 93 -21.16 15.47 -14.52
CA ALA A 93 -21.00 16.90 -14.71
C ALA A 93 -19.68 17.14 -15.44
N PRO A 94 -19.62 18.06 -16.43
CA PRO A 94 -18.37 18.35 -17.10
C PRO A 94 -17.32 18.66 -16.04
N ALA A 95 -16.19 17.96 -16.11
CA ALA A 95 -15.06 18.21 -15.22
C ALA A 95 -14.85 19.72 -15.12
N PRO A 96 -14.62 20.28 -13.90
CA PRO A 96 -14.33 21.69 -13.78
C PRO A 96 -13.18 21.99 -14.74
N THR A 97 -13.38 22.92 -15.66
CA THR A 97 -12.32 23.34 -16.58
C THR A 97 -11.12 23.68 -15.71
N PRO A 98 -9.93 23.07 -15.94
CA PRO A 98 -8.77 23.33 -15.12
C PRO A 98 -8.60 24.84 -15.09
N THR A 99 -8.75 25.41 -13.90
CA THR A 99 -8.49 26.83 -13.72
C THR A 99 -7.02 26.97 -14.07
N PRO A 100 -6.63 27.83 -15.02
CA PRO A 100 -5.23 27.98 -15.37
C PRO A 100 -4.47 28.27 -14.07
N VAL A 101 -3.63 27.32 -13.66
CA VAL A 101 -2.71 27.52 -12.54
C VAL A 101 -1.98 28.81 -12.87
N PRO A 102 -2.05 29.85 -12.00
CA PRO A 102 -1.38 31.09 -12.28
C PRO A 102 0.08 30.75 -12.52
N ALA A 103 0.60 31.16 -13.69
CA ALA A 103 2.00 30.98 -14.01
C ALA A 103 2.84 31.44 -12.80
N PRO A 104 3.87 30.68 -12.40
CA PRO A 104 4.74 31.10 -11.31
C PRO A 104 5.19 32.54 -11.60
N PRO A 105 5.22 33.43 -10.59
CA PRO A 105 5.66 34.80 -10.81
C PRO A 105 7.01 34.75 -11.52
N PRO A 106 7.25 35.61 -12.54
CA PRO A 106 8.53 35.64 -13.21
C PRO A 106 9.60 35.80 -12.13
N VAL A 107 10.52 34.84 -12.07
CA VAL A 107 11.71 34.96 -11.25
C VAL A 107 12.39 36.22 -11.75
N THR A 108 12.21 37.33 -11.03
CA THR A 108 12.99 38.55 -11.24
C THR A 108 14.42 38.16 -10.95
N GLU A 109 15.16 37.91 -12.03
CA GLU A 109 16.61 37.83 -12.02
C GLU A 109 17.12 39.05 -11.23
N PRO A 110 17.96 38.85 -10.19
CA PRO A 110 18.51 39.96 -9.44
C PRO A 110 19.21 40.91 -10.42
N PRO A 111 19.04 42.24 -10.29
CA PRO A 111 19.56 43.17 -11.27
C PRO A 111 21.07 43.00 -11.42
N ASP A 112 21.48 42.62 -12.63
CA ASP A 112 22.86 42.65 -13.07
C ASP A 112 23.45 44.04 -12.82
N GLY A 113 24.53 44.08 -12.03
CA GLY A 113 25.40 45.24 -11.95
C GLY A 113 25.32 46.04 -10.65
N VAL A 114 25.64 45.40 -9.52
CA VAL A 114 26.29 46.15 -8.44
C VAL A 114 27.74 46.41 -8.88
N ASN A 115 28.01 47.63 -9.35
CA ASN A 115 29.36 48.10 -9.62
C ASN A 115 30.07 48.31 -8.27
N ILE A 116 30.73 47.26 -7.78
CA ILE A 116 31.56 47.33 -6.59
C ILE A 116 32.84 48.10 -6.98
N PRO A 117 33.10 49.30 -6.42
CA PRO A 117 34.37 49.98 -6.67
C PRO A 117 35.53 49.09 -6.21
N PRO A 118 36.68 49.12 -6.90
CA PRO A 118 37.85 48.35 -6.47
C PRO A 118 38.18 48.75 -5.01
N PRO A 119 38.53 47.78 -4.14
CA PRO A 119 38.76 48.10 -2.74
C PRO A 119 39.90 49.11 -2.63
N THR A 120 39.58 50.31 -2.16
CA THR A 120 40.59 51.27 -1.73
C THR A 120 41.41 50.60 -0.63
N SER A 121 42.71 50.43 -0.90
CA SER A 121 43.69 49.92 0.04
C SER A 121 43.68 50.78 1.31
N VAL A 122 43.04 50.26 2.36
CA VAL A 122 43.07 50.81 3.71
C VAL A 122 43.77 49.79 4.60
N ASN A 123 45.09 49.94 4.71
CA ASN A 123 45.98 49.08 5.49
C ASN A 123 45.95 49.36 6.99
N ASP A 124 44.80 49.70 7.60
CA ASP A 124 44.74 50.02 9.04
C ASP A 124 43.39 49.69 9.69
N VAL A 125 42.89 48.45 9.54
CA VAL A 125 41.81 47.93 10.39
C VAL A 125 42.34 46.74 11.19
N PRO A 126 42.25 46.73 12.54
CA PRO A 126 42.63 45.57 13.32
C PRO A 126 41.83 44.36 12.83
N ALA A 127 42.50 43.27 12.51
CA ALA A 127 41.88 42.02 12.08
C ALA A 127 40.89 41.53 13.15
N ILE A 128 39.62 41.92 13.01
CA ILE A 128 38.52 41.13 13.55
C ILE A 128 38.61 39.83 12.75
N PRO A 129 38.88 38.66 13.36
CA PRO A 129 38.76 37.42 12.63
C PRO A 129 37.34 37.41 12.05
N PRO A 130 37.12 37.11 10.77
CA PRO A 130 35.79 36.80 10.33
C PRO A 130 35.42 35.51 11.06
N THR A 131 34.81 35.63 12.24
CA THR A 131 33.94 34.60 12.76
C THR A 131 32.72 34.61 11.85
N SER A 132 32.93 34.11 10.64
CA SER A 132 31.90 33.56 9.78
C SER A 132 31.54 32.24 10.45
N THR A 133 30.66 32.34 11.44
CA THR A 133 29.75 31.25 11.75
C THR A 133 28.56 31.46 10.83
N GLU A 134 28.78 31.24 9.54
CA GLU A 134 27.69 30.79 8.68
C GLU A 134 27.26 29.44 9.31
N PRO A 135 26.01 29.28 9.79
CA PRO A 135 25.57 27.96 10.21
C PRO A 135 25.72 27.06 8.99
N GLU A 136 26.56 26.02 9.08
CA GLU A 136 26.55 24.98 8.06
C GLU A 136 25.10 24.51 7.92
N PRO A 137 24.56 24.40 6.69
CA PRO A 137 23.20 23.95 6.50
C PRO A 137 23.07 22.58 7.16
N GLU A 138 22.20 22.49 8.16
CA GLU A 138 21.93 21.21 8.81
C GLU A 138 21.45 20.23 7.72
N PRO A 139 21.85 18.95 7.78
CA PRO A 139 21.39 17.97 6.81
C PRO A 139 19.86 17.93 6.84
N ASP A 140 19.24 18.05 5.67
CA ASP A 140 17.79 17.90 5.54
C ASP A 140 17.43 16.48 5.98
N VAL A 141 16.62 16.37 7.03
CA VAL A 141 16.13 15.10 7.60
C VAL A 141 15.11 14.49 6.63
N ASP A 142 15.16 13.18 6.49
CA ASP A 142 14.25 12.32 5.70
C ASP A 142 13.92 11.12 6.61
N THR A 143 12.79 11.19 7.29
CA THR A 143 12.43 10.34 8.42
C THR A 143 11.98 8.94 8.00
N ASP A 144 11.29 8.80 6.87
CA ASP A 144 10.86 7.50 6.33
C ASP A 144 11.79 6.94 5.24
N GLY A 145 12.73 7.74 4.74
CA GLY A 145 13.80 7.33 3.85
C GLY A 145 13.36 7.15 2.41
N ASP A 146 12.32 7.86 1.98
CA ASP A 146 11.73 7.75 0.65
C ASP A 146 12.41 8.67 -0.40
N GLY A 147 13.33 9.53 0.06
CA GLY A 147 14.08 10.48 -0.76
C GLY A 147 13.53 11.91 -0.74
N LEU A 148 12.42 12.17 -0.05
CA LEU A 148 11.84 13.48 0.19
C LEU A 148 12.13 13.91 1.63
N SER A 149 12.64 15.13 1.83
CA SER A 149 12.94 15.62 3.20
C SER A 149 11.66 15.96 3.98
N ASP A 150 11.66 15.77 5.30
CA ASP A 150 10.55 16.12 6.22
C ASP A 150 10.02 17.54 6.01
N ARG A 151 10.92 18.50 5.75
CA ARG A 151 10.56 19.90 5.47
C ARG A 151 9.69 19.99 4.21
N ARG A 152 10.09 19.30 3.15
CA ARG A 152 9.43 19.32 1.84
C ARG A 152 8.11 18.56 1.88
N GLU A 153 8.05 17.45 2.61
CA GLU A 153 6.80 16.74 2.88
C GLU A 153 5.80 17.61 3.63
N THR A 154 6.25 18.30 4.68
CA THR A 154 5.43 19.26 5.42
C THR A 154 4.91 20.40 4.53
N GLU A 155 5.72 20.88 3.57
CA GLU A 155 5.32 21.89 2.59
C GLU A 155 4.27 21.38 1.59
N LEU A 156 4.32 20.08 1.24
CA LEU A 156 3.39 19.42 0.33
C LEU A 156 2.14 18.87 1.04
N GLY A 157 2.15 18.83 2.38
CA GLY A 157 1.04 18.31 3.19
C GLY A 157 1.04 16.79 3.34
N LEU A 158 2.21 16.17 3.22
CA LEU A 158 2.45 14.73 3.37
C LEU A 158 2.83 14.39 4.83
N ASP A 159 2.92 13.10 5.16
CA ASP A 159 3.33 12.63 6.50
C ASP A 159 4.79 12.18 6.48
N PRO A 160 5.73 12.87 7.17
CA PRO A 160 7.15 12.50 7.23
C PRO A 160 7.50 11.11 7.76
N ASN A 161 6.51 10.35 8.22
CA ASN A 161 6.69 8.99 8.72
C ASN A 161 6.05 7.95 7.79
N ASN A 162 5.49 8.37 6.67
CA ASN A 162 4.77 7.53 5.74
C ASN A 162 5.28 7.73 4.32
N PRO A 163 6.09 6.78 3.79
CA PRO A 163 6.77 6.97 2.52
C PRO A 163 5.85 6.89 1.30
N ASP A 164 4.57 6.55 1.47
CA ASP A 164 3.58 6.34 0.40
C ASP A 164 2.23 6.85 0.91
N THR A 165 1.94 8.12 0.66
CA THR A 165 0.81 8.85 1.26
C THR A 165 -0.54 8.36 0.77
N ASP A 166 -0.64 7.91 -0.48
CA ASP A 166 -1.90 7.47 -1.08
C ASP A 166 -2.06 5.94 -1.16
N GLY A 167 -0.98 5.19 -0.96
CA GLY A 167 -0.96 3.74 -0.86
C GLY A 167 -1.04 3.01 -2.19
N ASP A 168 -0.66 3.66 -3.31
CA ASP A 168 -0.68 3.05 -4.63
C ASP A 168 0.55 2.16 -4.93
N GLY A 169 1.59 2.29 -4.10
CA GLY A 169 2.84 1.55 -4.17
C GLY A 169 3.99 2.26 -4.87
N LEU A 170 3.88 3.55 -5.16
CA LEU A 170 5.01 4.47 -5.36
C LEU A 170 5.27 5.25 -4.07
N THR A 171 6.53 5.64 -3.84
CA THR A 171 6.81 6.53 -2.71
C THR A 171 6.55 7.99 -3.05
N ASP A 172 6.23 8.82 -2.06
CA ASP A 172 6.00 10.26 -2.25
C ASP A 172 7.21 10.92 -2.94
N GLY A 173 8.41 10.50 -2.57
CA GLY A 173 9.67 10.87 -3.21
C GLY A 173 9.77 10.43 -4.67
N GLU A 174 9.37 9.20 -5.01
CA GLU A 174 9.34 8.74 -6.41
C GLU A 174 8.37 9.57 -7.25
N GLU A 175 7.18 9.82 -6.72
CA GLU A 175 6.13 10.59 -7.38
C GLU A 175 6.56 12.04 -7.61
N VAL A 176 7.08 12.72 -6.58
CA VAL A 176 7.44 14.14 -6.66
C VAL A 176 8.73 14.37 -7.44
N LEU A 177 9.73 13.48 -7.31
CA LEU A 177 11.07 13.70 -7.86
C LEU A 177 11.26 13.04 -9.24
N THR A 178 10.55 11.96 -9.52
CA THR A 178 10.79 11.14 -10.73
C THR A 178 9.64 11.24 -11.73
N TYR A 179 8.40 11.02 -11.29
CA TYR A 179 7.26 10.85 -12.19
C TYR A 179 6.43 12.12 -12.40
N GLY A 180 6.46 13.04 -11.43
CA GLY A 180 5.64 14.26 -11.44
C GLY A 180 4.15 14.00 -11.23
N THR A 181 3.81 12.88 -10.58
CA THR A 181 2.45 12.51 -10.17
C THR A 181 2.07 13.21 -8.87
N ASN A 182 0.83 13.03 -8.43
CA ASN A 182 0.32 13.61 -7.20
C ASN A 182 0.35 12.58 -6.06
N PRO A 183 1.23 12.75 -5.05
CA PRO A 183 1.41 11.80 -3.94
C PRO A 183 0.24 11.65 -2.97
N THR A 184 -0.90 12.27 -3.29
CA THR A 184 -2.13 12.19 -2.49
C THR A 184 -3.27 11.53 -3.27
N LEU A 185 -3.02 11.09 -4.51
CA LEU A 185 -4.00 10.53 -5.42
C LEU A 185 -3.42 9.30 -6.09
N PRO A 186 -3.96 8.10 -5.82
CA PRO A 186 -3.41 6.87 -6.41
C PRO A 186 -3.45 6.85 -7.94
N ASP A 187 -4.28 7.69 -8.54
CA ASP A 187 -4.49 7.83 -9.99
C ASP A 187 -4.50 9.34 -10.27
N THR A 188 -3.36 9.86 -10.73
CA THR A 188 -3.15 11.31 -10.90
C THR A 188 -3.99 11.89 -12.03
N ASP A 189 -4.19 11.15 -13.13
CA ASP A 189 -4.89 11.63 -14.31
C ASP A 189 -6.39 11.28 -14.34
N GLY A 190 -6.81 10.38 -13.45
CA GLY A 190 -8.19 10.00 -13.18
C GLY A 190 -8.79 9.07 -14.23
N ASP A 191 -7.97 8.28 -14.91
CA ASP A 191 -8.42 7.40 -15.99
C ASP A 191 -8.78 5.97 -15.56
N GLY A 192 -8.53 5.64 -14.29
CA GLY A 192 -8.87 4.38 -13.66
C GLY A 192 -7.70 3.41 -13.45
N PHE A 193 -6.47 3.78 -13.81
CA PHE A 193 -5.25 3.04 -13.47
C PHE A 193 -4.44 3.80 -12.43
N THR A 194 -3.83 3.08 -11.47
CA THR A 194 -2.96 3.77 -10.52
C THR A 194 -1.64 4.16 -11.17
N ASP A 195 -1.01 5.23 -10.69
CA ASP A 195 0.28 5.70 -11.20
C ASP A 195 1.33 4.57 -11.17
N ALA A 196 1.37 3.83 -10.06
CA ALA A 196 2.21 2.64 -9.90
C ALA A 196 1.90 1.52 -10.91
N GLU A 197 0.63 1.30 -11.25
CA GLU A 197 0.23 0.30 -12.24
C GLU A 197 0.68 0.71 -13.64
N GLU A 198 0.51 1.97 -13.99
CA GLU A 198 0.94 2.52 -15.26
C GLU A 198 2.45 2.42 -15.44
N ILE A 199 3.22 2.89 -14.46
CA ILE A 199 4.69 2.85 -14.49
C ILE A 199 5.20 1.42 -14.60
N ARG A 200 4.64 0.48 -13.82
CA ARG A 200 5.02 -0.94 -13.85
C ARG A 200 4.76 -1.59 -15.21
N ASN A 201 3.77 -1.10 -15.94
CA ASN A 201 3.43 -1.55 -17.29
C ASN A 201 4.04 -0.69 -18.42
N GLY A 202 4.80 0.36 -18.08
CA GLY A 202 5.48 1.23 -19.04
C GLY A 202 4.58 2.28 -19.72
N TYR A 203 3.48 2.65 -19.06
CA TYR A 203 2.57 3.71 -19.50
C TYR A 203 2.93 5.07 -18.89
N ASN A 204 2.17 6.09 -19.26
CA ASN A 204 2.40 7.47 -18.84
C ASN A 204 1.40 7.81 -17.71
N PRO A 205 1.87 7.99 -16.47
CA PRO A 205 0.99 8.23 -15.31
C PRO A 205 0.27 9.60 -15.36
N LEU A 206 0.62 10.44 -16.33
CA LEU A 206 0.00 11.76 -16.53
C LEU A 206 -0.91 11.79 -17.77
N GLY A 207 -1.35 10.65 -18.29
CA GLY A 207 -2.33 10.67 -19.37
C GLY A 207 -2.72 9.30 -19.91
N ALA A 208 -4.02 9.03 -19.91
CA ALA A 208 -4.70 7.91 -20.56
C ALA A 208 -3.89 6.60 -20.56
N GLY A 209 -3.80 6.00 -19.38
CA GLY A 209 -3.62 4.58 -19.13
C GLY A 209 -4.26 3.72 -20.21
N ARG A 210 -3.41 2.92 -20.83
CA ARG A 210 -3.83 1.91 -21.80
C ARG A 210 -3.65 0.57 -21.14
N CYS A 211 -4.72 -0.17 -20.97
CA CYS A 211 -4.59 -1.53 -20.49
C CYS A 211 -3.66 -2.36 -21.37
N ALA A 212 -2.75 -3.11 -20.76
CA ALA A 212 -1.98 -4.13 -21.45
C ALA A 212 -2.84 -5.33 -21.92
N ASN A 213 -4.09 -5.42 -21.45
CA ASN A 213 -5.04 -6.49 -21.77
C ASN A 213 -6.02 -6.04 -22.87
N PRO A 214 -6.26 -6.83 -23.93
CA PRO A 214 -7.18 -6.47 -25.01
C PRO A 214 -8.65 -6.36 -24.59
N ASP A 215 -8.98 -6.76 -23.36
CA ASP A 215 -10.35 -6.79 -22.83
C ASP A 215 -10.76 -5.51 -22.08
N CYS A 216 -9.89 -4.51 -21.97
CA CYS A 216 -10.32 -3.18 -21.57
C CYS A 216 -10.94 -2.45 -22.76
N THR A 217 -12.26 -2.34 -22.76
CA THR A 217 -12.98 -1.42 -23.64
C THR A 217 -13.46 -0.21 -22.84
N PRO A 218 -13.31 1.02 -23.36
CA PRO A 218 -13.82 2.24 -22.75
C PRO A 218 -15.35 2.28 -22.67
#